data_AF-A0AB33GY14-F1
#
_entry.id   AF-A0AB33GY14-F1
#
_cell.length_a   1.000
_cell.length_b   1.000
_cell.length_c   1.000
_cell.angle_alpha   90.00
_cell.angle_beta   90.00
_cell.angle_gamma   90.00
#
_symmetry.space_group_name_H-M   'P 1'
#
loop_
_entity.id
_entity.type
_entity.pdbx_description
1 polymer ?
#
loop_
_entity_poly.entity_id
_entity_poly.type
_entity_poly.pdbx_seq_one_letter_code
_entity_poly.pdbx_strand_id
1 'polypeptide(L)' 'MAGWLQDNIDSGTRIIFDNDEGNTGSAKLLPWIEQALKDVRDLRHLQLLQQARTD' A
#
# COMPACT_ATOMS: atom_id res chain seq x y z
N MET A 1 10.39 -9.37 -12.62
CA MET A 1 9.77 -8.20 -11.93
C MET A 1 10.53 -8.03 -10.62
N ALA A 2 11.06 -6.85 -10.32
CA ALA A 2 11.78 -6.63 -9.07
C ALA A 2 10.78 -6.74 -7.90
N GLY A 3 11.10 -7.57 -6.90
CA GLY A 3 10.15 -7.98 -5.84
C GLY A 3 9.48 -6.82 -5.10
N TRP A 4 10.13 -5.67 -5.02
CA TRP A 4 9.60 -4.46 -4.39
C TRP A 4 8.28 -3.96 -5.01
N LEU A 5 8.06 -4.18 -6.31
CA LEU A 5 6.82 -3.77 -6.96
C LEU A 5 5.67 -4.71 -6.57
N GLN A 6 5.96 -6.00 -6.42
CA GLN A 6 4.98 -6.98 -5.97
C GLN A 6 4.56 -6.70 -4.52
N ASP A 7 5.51 -6.33 -3.66
CA ASP A 7 5.27 -5.91 -2.28
C ASP A 7 4.32 -4.70 -2.21
N ASN A 8 4.50 -3.72 -3.10
CA ASN A 8 3.63 -2.54 -3.19
C ASN A 8 2.23 -2.88 -3.73
N ILE A 9 2.09 -3.87 -4.62
CA ILE A 9 0.80 -4.27 -5.21
C ILE A 9 0.00 -5.15 -4.25
N ASP A 10 0.66 -6.08 -3.56
CA ASP A 10 -0.05 -7.02 -2.68
C ASP A 10 -0.55 -6.33 -1.40
N SER A 11 -0.05 -5.14 -1.08
CA SER A 11 -0.42 -4.38 0.12
C SER A 11 -0.22 -5.13 1.43
N GLY A 12 0.38 -6.33 1.42
CA GLY A 12 0.60 -7.18 2.58
C GLY A 12 1.86 -6.82 3.37
N THR A 13 2.76 -6.04 2.77
CA THR A 13 4.08 -5.72 3.32
C THR A 13 4.28 -4.21 3.43
N ARG A 14 5.29 -3.77 4.18
CA ARG A 14 5.58 -2.33 4.34
C ARG A 14 5.88 -1.73 2.96
N ILE A 15 5.32 -0.54 2.70
CA ILE A 15 5.56 0.16 1.44
C ILE A 15 7.05 0.38 1.20
N ILE A 16 7.50 0.06 -0.01
CA ILE A 16 8.87 0.32 -0.45
C ILE A 16 8.80 1.53 -1.36
N PHE A 17 9.08 2.69 -0.76
CA PHE A 17 9.09 3.98 -1.44
C PHE A 17 10.54 4.42 -1.65
N ASP A 18 11.03 4.25 -2.88
CA ASP A 18 12.33 4.78 -3.29
C ASP A 18 12.16 6.27 -3.61
N ASN A 19 12.41 7.11 -2.61
CA ASN A 19 12.51 8.54 -2.85
C ASN A 19 13.95 8.83 -3.25
N ASP A 20 14.17 9.07 -4.54
CA ASP A 20 15.47 9.49 -5.03
C ASP A 20 15.93 10.75 -4.27
N GLU A 21 17.20 10.76 -3.83
CA GLU A 21 17.78 11.87 -3.04
C GLU A 21 17.82 13.21 -3.81
N GLY A 22 17.35 13.24 -5.05
CA GLY A 22 17.35 14.37 -5.98
C GLY A 22 16.45 15.55 -5.60
N ASN A 23 15.98 15.63 -4.34
CA ASN A 23 15.11 16.70 -3.85
C ASN A 23 13.82 16.84 -4.67
N THR A 24 13.39 15.75 -5.30
CA THR A 24 12.06 15.56 -5.83
C THR A 24 11.09 15.69 -4.66
N GLY A 25 10.06 16.52 -4.83
CA GLY A 25 9.04 16.73 -3.80
C GLY A 25 8.22 15.47 -3.46
N SER A 26 8.58 14.31 -4.00
CA SER A 26 7.98 12.99 -3.79
C SER A 26 8.01 12.57 -2.33
N ALA A 27 9.01 12.98 -1.53
CA ALA A 27 9.00 12.75 -0.09
C ALA A 27 7.77 13.36 0.61
N LYS A 28 7.22 14.46 0.06
CA LYS A 28 5.98 15.07 0.57
C LYS A 28 4.74 14.22 0.29
N LEU A 29 4.83 13.28 -0.65
CA LEU A 29 3.76 12.35 -0.99
C LEU A 29 3.74 11.13 -0.07
N LEU A 30 4.86 10.80 0.59
CA LEU A 30 4.96 9.61 1.44
C LEU A 30 3.81 9.47 2.45
N PRO A 31 3.43 10.52 3.23
CA PRO A 31 2.31 10.40 4.16
C PRO A 31 0.97 10.07 3.49
N TRP A 32 0.75 10.58 2.27
CA TRP A 32 -0.47 10.32 1.50
C TRP A 32 -0.50 8.89 0.96
N ILE A 33 0.66 8.38 0.54
CA ILE A 33 0.78 7.02 0.03
C ILE A 33 0.63 6.01 1.18
N GLU A 34 1.19 6.30 2.36
CA GLU A 34 0.97 5.49 3.57
C GLU A 34 -0.51 5.43 3.96
N GLN A 35 -1.22 6.57 3.89
CA GLN A 35 -2.65 6.61 4.16
C GLN A 35 -3.45 5.80 3.13
N ALA A 36 -3.19 5.99 1.83
CA ALA A 36 -3.85 5.24 0.78
C ALA A 36 -3.64 3.72 0.92
N LEU A 37 -2.43 3.29 1.29
CA LEU A 37 -2.13 1.88 1.55
C LEU A 37 -2.95 1.34 2.73
N LYS A 38 -3.08 2.12 3.81
CA LYS A 38 -3.93 1.76 4.96
C LYS A 38 -5.39 1.60 4.54
N ASP A 39 -5.92 2.54 3.77
CA ASP A 39 -7.31 2.49 3.31
C ASP A 39 -7.58 1.25 2.44
N VAL A 40 -6.64 0.90 1.55
CA VAL A 40 -6.73 -0.33 0.73
C VAL A 40 -6.72 -1.59 1.60
N ARG A 41 -5.91 -1.63 2.65
CA ARG A 41 -5.87 -2.76 3.60
C ARG A 41 -7.16 -2.91 4.37
N ASP A 42 -7.70 -1.79 4.87
CA ASP A 42 -8.95 -1.79 5.62
C ASP A 42 -10.11 -2.24 4.73
N LEU A 43 -10.18 -1.75 3.48
CA LEU A 43 -11.16 -2.21 2.50
C LEU A 43 -11.04 -3.70 2.19
N ARG A 44 -9.83 -4.22 1.94
CA ARG A 44 -9.60 -5.65 1.70
C ARG A 44 -10.04 -6.48 2.91
N HIS A 45 -9.73 -6.03 4.12
CA HIS A 45 -10.14 -6.72 5.34
C HIS A 45 -11.66 -6.77 5.48
N LEU A 46 -12.35 -5.66 5.22
CA LEU A 46 -13.80 -5.60 5.21
C LEU A 46 -14.42 -6.53 4.16
N GLN A 47 -13.85 -6.58 2.94
CA GLN A 47 -14.31 -7.49 1.90
C GLN A 47 -14.18 -8.96 2.31
N LEU A 48 -13.05 -9.35 2.90
CA LEU A 48 -12.83 -10.72 3.39
C LEU A 48 -13.83 -11.09 4.50
N LEU A 49 -14.11 -10.16 5.43
CA LEU A 49 -15.11 -10.38 6.48
C LEU A 49 -16.53 -10.53 5.91
N GLN A 50 -16.87 -9.76 4.87
CA GLN A 50 -18.15 -9.89 4.19
C GLN A 50 -18.26 -11.25 3.48
N GLN A 51 -17.20 -11.68 2.80
CA GLN A 51 -17.16 -12.96 2.10
C GLN A 51 -17.36 -14.13 3.07
N ALA A 52 -16.63 -14.15 4.18
CA ALA A 52 -16.77 -15.16 5.23
C ALA A 52 -18.14 -15.17 5.94
N ARG A 53 -18.94 -14.10 5.80
CA ARG A 53 -20.32 -14.04 6.32
C ARG A 53 -21.34 -14.56 5.31
N THR A 54 -21.01 -14.50 4.02
CA THR A 54 -21.89 -14.94 2.93
C THR A 54 -21.68 -16.39 2.50
N ASP A 55 -20.60 -17.02 2.96
CA ASP A 55 -20.36 -18.48 2.89
C ASP A 55 -21.03 -19.21 4.06
#